data_AF-A0A7Y4WBT6-F1
#
_entry.id   AF-A0A7Y4WBT6-F1
#
_cell.length_a   1.000
_cell.length_b   1.000
_cell.length_c   1.000
_cell.angle_alpha   90.00
_cell.angle_beta   90.00
_cell.angle_gamma   90.00
#
_symmetry.space_group_name_H-M   'P 1'
#
loop_
_entity.id
_entity.type
_entity.pdbx_description
1 polymer ?
#
loop_
_entity_poly.entity_id
_entity_poly.type
_entity_poly.pdbx_seq_one_letter_code
_entity_poly.pdbx_strand_id
1 'polypeptide(L)' 'MRIWDISPKKLCRNHLLEEPRELHAIWSVLVNGKKGYSRHPETLRWKGKLKALFGRHGRLLL' A
#
# COMPACT_ATOMS: atom_id res chain seq x y z
N MET A 1 -6.25 -1.17 -6.14
CA MET A 1 -5.36 -1.28 -4.97
C MET A 1 -4.22 -2.24 -5.27
N ARG A 2 -3.03 -1.70 -5.46
CA ARG A 2 -1.81 -2.42 -5.76
C ARG A 2 -0.61 -1.68 -5.17
N ILE A 3 0.27 -2.44 -4.53
CA ILE A 3 1.56 -2.00 -4.03
C ILE A 3 2.61 -2.83 -4.76
N TRP A 4 3.52 -2.16 -5.45
CA TRP A 4 4.46 -2.82 -6.34
C TRP A 4 5.67 -3.36 -5.57
N ASP A 5 6.05 -4.61 -5.81
CA ASP A 5 7.21 -5.24 -5.16
C ASP A 5 8.55 -4.87 -5.85
N ILE A 6 8.56 -3.83 -6.68
CA ILE A 6 9.75 -3.30 -7.38
C ILE A 6 10.16 -1.93 -6.83
N SER A 7 11.41 -1.55 -7.10
CA SER A 7 11.92 -0.23 -6.71
C SER A 7 11.08 0.91 -7.32
N PRO A 8 10.73 1.96 -6.55
CA PRO A 8 10.03 3.14 -7.06
C PRO A 8 10.71 3.80 -8.26
N LYS A 9 12.04 3.74 -8.33
CA LYS A 9 12.83 4.25 -9.47
C LYS A 9 12.50 3.56 -10.82
N LYS A 10 11.85 2.39 -10.78
CA LYS A 10 11.41 1.63 -11.96
C LYS A 10 9.93 1.85 -12.29
N LEU A 11 9.21 2.62 -11.49
CA LEU A 11 7.80 2.92 -11.71
C LEU A 11 7.66 4.15 -12.60
N CYS A 12 6.68 4.11 -13.50
CA CYS A 12 6.29 5.31 -14.23
C CYS A 12 5.60 6.31 -13.29
N ARG A 13 5.51 7.57 -13.74
CA ARG A 13 4.92 8.68 -12.96
C ARG A 13 3.52 8.36 -12.42
N ASN A 14 2.66 7.71 -13.21
CA ASN A 14 1.30 7.41 -12.79
C ASN A 14 1.28 6.44 -11.60
N HIS A 15 2.08 5.37 -11.67
CA HIS A 15 2.19 4.41 -10.57
C HIS A 15 2.80 5.04 -9.31
N LEU A 16 3.80 5.91 -9.45
CA LEU A 16 4.39 6.64 -8.32
C LEU A 16 3.37 7.54 -7.60
N LEU A 17 2.45 8.15 -8.35
CA LEU A 17 1.42 9.03 -7.78
C LEU A 17 0.25 8.27 -7.18
N GLU A 18 -0.10 7.11 -7.74
CA GLU A 18 -1.24 6.29 -7.30
C GLU A 18 -0.92 5.41 -6.11
N GLU A 19 0.25 4.78 -6.09
CA GLU A 19 0.61 3.79 -5.08
C GLU A 19 0.53 4.32 -3.64
N PRO A 20 0.96 5.57 -3.30
CA PRO A 20 0.79 6.13 -1.96
C PRO A 20 -0.68 6.20 -1.53
N ARG A 21 -1.60 6.54 -2.44
CA ARG A 21 -3.04 6.61 -2.15
C ARG A 21 -3.62 5.24 -1.85
N GLU A 22 -3.25 4.25 -2.66
CA GLU A 22 -3.71 2.87 -2.47
C GLU A 22 -3.13 2.25 -1.19
N LEU A 23 -1.86 2.56 -0.88
CA LEU A 23 -1.21 2.17 0.36
C LEU A 23 -1.95 2.72 1.59
N HIS A 24 -2.29 4.01 1.60
CA HIS A 24 -3.05 4.61 2.71
C HIS A 24 -4.44 3.99 2.86
N ALA A 25 -5.09 3.61 1.76
CA ALA A 25 -6.38 2.95 1.83
C ALA A 25 -6.26 1.57 2.51
N ILE A 26 -5.25 0.78 2.15
CA ILE A 26 -4.94 -0.51 2.81
C ILE A 26 -4.62 -0.29 4.30
N TRP A 27 -3.76 0.69 4.61
CA TRP A 27 -3.41 1.04 5.99
C TRP A 27 -4.66 1.38 6.81
N SER A 28 -5.53 2.25 6.30
CA SER A 28 -6.76 2.64 6.98
C SER A 28 -7.71 1.46 7.18
N VAL A 29 -7.73 0.48 6.28
CA VAL A 29 -8.57 -0.71 6.43
C VAL A 29 -8.02 -1.62 7.52
N LEU A 30 -6.70 -1.85 7.53
CA LEU A 30 -6.04 -2.72 8.49
C LEU A 30 -6.02 -2.14 9.92
N VAL A 31 -5.78 -0.83 10.07
CA VAL A 31 -5.67 -0.18 11.38
C VAL A 31 -7.05 0.15 11.97
N ASN A 32 -7.98 0.67 11.16
CA ASN A 32 -9.29 1.10 11.66
C ASN A 32 -10.38 0.03 11.53
N GLY A 33 -10.04 -1.19 11.10
CA GLY A 33 -11.01 -2.28 10.94
C GLY A 33 -12.14 -2.00 9.94
N LYS A 34 -11.91 -1.13 8.93
CA LYS A 34 -12.96 -0.75 7.97
C LYS A 34 -13.39 -1.95 7.13
N LYS A 35 -14.71 -2.14 6.93
CA LYS A 35 -15.24 -3.31 6.20
C LYS A 35 -15.06 -3.27 4.69
N GLY A 36 -14.93 -2.10 4.05
CA GLY A 36 -14.91 -1.92 2.59
C GLY A 36 -13.90 -2.81 1.85
N TYR A 37 -12.72 -2.28 1.54
CA TYR A 37 -11.67 -3.06 0.87
C TYR A 37 -11.00 -4.13 1.77
N SER A 38 -11.66 -4.58 2.85
CA SER A 38 -11.11 -5.55 3.82
C SER A 38 -10.82 -6.93 3.22
N ARG A 39 -11.62 -7.34 2.24
CA ARG A 39 -11.47 -8.61 1.53
C ARG A 39 -10.73 -8.46 0.19
N HIS A 40 -10.25 -7.26 -0.14
CA HIS A 40 -9.47 -7.07 -1.34
C HIS A 40 -8.17 -7.88 -1.24
N PRO A 41 -7.75 -8.61 -2.30
CA PRO A 41 -6.56 -9.46 -2.26
C PRO A 41 -5.32 -8.73 -1.75
N GLU A 42 -5.14 -7.47 -2.19
CA GLU A 42 -4.03 -6.64 -1.73
C GLU A 42 -4.10 -6.30 -0.24
N THR A 43 -5.28 -5.93 0.28
CA THR A 43 -5.44 -5.71 1.73
C THR A 43 -5.13 -6.96 2.53
N LEU A 44 -5.61 -8.12 2.06
CA LEU A 44 -5.35 -9.42 2.69
C LEU A 44 -3.86 -9.77 2.64
N ARG A 45 -3.17 -9.49 1.53
CA ARG A 45 -1.72 -9.69 1.38
C ARG A 45 -0.92 -8.97 2.45
N TRP A 46 -1.38 -7.78 2.86
CA TRP A 46 -0.74 -6.92 3.85
C TRP A 46 -1.23 -7.12 5.29
N LYS A 47 -2.22 -7.97 5.53
CA LYS A 47 -2.70 -8.29 6.88
C LYS A 47 -1.55 -8.86 7.74
N GLY A 48 -1.33 -8.25 8.90
CA GLY A 48 -0.21 -8.61 9.81
C GLY A 48 1.16 -8.09 9.38
N LYS A 49 1.29 -7.32 8.29
CA LYS A 49 2.57 -6.84 7.73
C LYS A 49 2.74 -5.32 7.80
N LEU A 50 2.19 -4.66 8.82
CA LEU A 50 2.20 -3.19 8.95
C LEU A 50 3.61 -2.59 8.95
N LYS A 51 4.59 -3.23 9.59
CA LYS A 51 6.00 -2.77 9.57
C LYS A 51 6.57 -2.71 8.15
N ALA A 52 6.29 -3.70 7.33
CA ALA A 52 6.72 -3.73 5.93
C ALA A 52 5.98 -2.68 5.08
N LEU A 53 4.69 -2.46 5.35
CA LEU A 53 3.86 -1.46 4.68
C LEU A 53 4.38 -0.04 4.97
N PHE A 54 4.75 0.24 6.22
CA PHE A 54 5.39 1.49 6.62
C PHE A 54 6.74 1.70 5.91
N GLY A 55 7.57 0.65 5.84
CA GLY A 55 8.84 0.70 5.09
C GLY A 55 8.64 0.92 3.59
N ARG A 56 7.54 0.43 3.00
CA ARG A 56 7.19 0.74 1.61
C ARG A 56 6.82 2.21 1.43
N HIS A 57 6.00 2.76 2.32
CA HIS A 57 5.61 4.17 2.28
C HIS A 57 6.83 5.11 2.32
N GLY A 58 7.80 4.84 3.20
CA GLY A 58 9.03 5.63 3.26
C GLY A 58 9.84 5.64 1.97
N ARG A 59 9.79 4.56 1.18
CA ARG A 59 10.47 4.48 -0.14
C ARG A 59 9.75 5.24 -1.26
N LEU A 60 8.47 5.58 -1.09
CA LEU A 60 7.70 6.35 -2.09
C LEU A 60 7.84 7.87 -1.91
N LEU A 61 8.28 8.33 -0.73
CA LEU A 61 8.37 9.74 -0.37
C LEU A 61 9.80 10.30 -0.36
N LEU A 62 10.82 9.44 -0.49
CA LEU A 62 12.26 9.77 -0.54
C LEU A 62 12.84 9.37 -1.90
#